data_AF-M8CCW1-F1
#
_entry.id   AF-M8CCW1-F1
#
_cell.length_a   1.000
_cell.length_b   1.000
_cell.length_c   1.000
_cell.angle_alpha   90.00
_cell.angle_beta   90.00
_cell.angle_gamma   90.00
#
_symmetry.space_group_name_H-M   'P 1'
#
loop_
_entity.id
_entity.type
_entity.pdbx_description
1 polymer ?
#
loop_
_entity_poly.entity_id
_entity_poly.type
_entity_poly.pdbx_seq_one_letter_code
_entity_poly.pdbx_strand_id
1 'polypeptide(L)'
;MRPSIFELEESLRVQDLCDYVVNAHQSFSIGFLSAMGDYTIRISTSLIEQLARDDEKQEVEAIRAVVVESEKVLEKLQKKEATMREELTKRAKELHDKEFKLPYQNPSPCTDERAGCAECYRSNVQDPLKCAEAVKRFEACVRMARRGGTTMGAAQ
;
A
#
# COMPACT_ATOMS: atom_id res chain seq x y z
N MET A 1 -33.34 24.21 -2.30
CA MET A 1 -31.96 24.71 -2.49
C MET A 1 -31.66 24.62 -3.97
N ARG A 2 -31.28 25.76 -4.54
CA ARG A 2 -31.10 25.97 -5.98
C ARG A 2 -29.85 25.23 -6.46
N PRO A 3 -29.90 24.46 -7.55
CA PRO A 3 -28.74 24.30 -8.40
C PRO A 3 -28.50 25.63 -9.12
N SER A 4 -27.26 26.07 -9.05
CA SER A 4 -26.74 27.28 -9.68
C SER A 4 -26.86 27.19 -11.20
N ILE A 5 -27.23 28.31 -11.83
CA ILE A 5 -27.31 28.53 -13.28
C ILE A 5 -25.92 28.45 -13.97
N PHE A 6 -24.86 28.08 -13.26
CA PHE A 6 -23.47 28.17 -13.72
C PHE A 6 -22.91 26.88 -14.36
N GLU A 7 -23.59 25.72 -14.26
CA GLU A 7 -23.03 24.45 -14.75
C GLU A 7 -23.59 23.97 -16.11
N LEU A 8 -24.54 24.68 -16.72
CA LEU A 8 -25.10 24.30 -18.02
C LEU A 8 -24.57 25.14 -19.19
N GLU A 9 -23.82 26.21 -18.93
CA GLU A 9 -23.28 27.10 -19.98
C GLU A 9 -21.88 26.68 -20.49
N GLU A 10 -21.21 25.74 -19.81
CA GLU A 10 -19.83 25.35 -20.12
C GLU A 10 -19.73 24.13 -21.06
N SER A 11 -20.80 23.31 -21.14
CA SER A 11 -20.81 22.12 -22.01
C SER A 11 -21.15 22.45 -23.48
N LEU A 12 -21.92 23.51 -23.74
CA LEU A 12 -22.36 23.88 -25.09
C LEU A 12 -21.24 24.49 -25.96
N ARG A 13 -20.18 25.05 -25.36
CA ARG A 13 -19.07 25.67 -26.12
C ARG A 13 -18.06 24.66 -26.67
N VAL A 14 -17.91 23.49 -26.04
CA VAL A 14 -16.87 22.54 -26.44
C VAL A 14 -17.28 21.77 -27.70
N GLN A 15 -18.58 21.49 -27.86
CA GLN A 15 -19.10 20.81 -29.05
C GLN A 15 -19.05 21.70 -30.29
N ASP A 16 -19.39 22.99 -30.17
CA ASP A 16 -19.26 23.96 -31.27
C ASP A 16 -17.79 24.20 -31.68
N LEU A 17 -16.83 24.14 -30.75
CA LEU A 17 -15.41 24.22 -31.09
C LEU A 17 -14.90 22.95 -31.80
N CYS A 18 -15.39 21.77 -31.43
CA CYS A 18 -15.04 20.53 -32.13
C CYS A 18 -15.60 20.51 -33.54
N ASP A 19 -16.84 20.95 -33.76
CA ASP A 19 -17.44 21.03 -35.10
C ASP A 19 -16.81 22.13 -35.96
N TYR A 20 -16.33 23.23 -35.35
CA TYR A 20 -15.54 24.25 -36.04
C TYR A 20 -14.14 23.76 -36.45
N VAL A 21 -13.45 23.01 -35.60
CA VAL A 21 -12.11 22.47 -35.90
C VAL A 21 -12.18 21.34 -36.93
N VAL A 22 -13.20 20.47 -36.86
CA VAL A 22 -13.41 19.40 -37.84
C VAL A 22 -13.85 19.96 -39.19
N ASN A 23 -14.72 20.97 -39.25
CA ASN A 23 -15.07 21.66 -40.50
C ASN A 23 -13.92 22.51 -41.07
N ALA A 24 -13.08 23.11 -40.22
CA ALA A 24 -11.89 23.84 -40.66
C ALA A 24 -10.83 22.91 -41.27
N HIS A 25 -10.71 21.67 -40.77
CA HIS A 25 -9.81 20.68 -41.34
C HIS A 25 -10.37 20.05 -42.64
N GLN A 26 -11.69 19.99 -42.81
CA GLN A 26 -12.32 19.52 -44.05
C GLN A 26 -12.43 20.61 -45.14
N SER A 27 -12.16 21.87 -44.79
CA SER A 27 -12.09 23.02 -45.72
C SER A 27 -10.67 23.43 -46.10
N PHE A 28 -9.63 22.79 -45.54
CA PHE A 28 -8.23 23.01 -45.93
C PHE A 28 -7.88 22.33 -47.27
N SER A 29 -8.74 22.55 -48.26
CA SER A 29 -8.49 22.36 -49.70
C SER A 29 -9.10 23.49 -50.52
N ILE A 30 -9.51 24.60 -49.89
CA ILE A 30 -9.98 25.80 -50.58
C ILE A 30 -8.94 26.90 -50.41
N GLY A 31 -8.46 27.38 -51.55
CA GLY A 31 -7.22 28.14 -51.69
C GLY A 31 -7.16 29.41 -50.86
N PHE A 32 -6.06 29.55 -50.12
CA PHE A 32 -5.67 30.79 -49.48
C PHE A 32 -4.97 31.70 -50.52
N LEU A 33 -5.79 32.43 -51.28
CA LEU A 33 -5.34 33.62 -52.02
C LEU A 33 -5.51 34.83 -51.09
N SER A 34 -4.44 35.16 -50.37
CA SER A 34 -4.28 36.49 -49.76
C SER A 34 -3.21 37.23 -50.54
N ALA A 35 -3.61 38.30 -51.22
CA ALA A 35 -2.77 39.05 -52.15
C ALA A 35 -1.70 39.86 -51.42
N MET A 36 -0.46 39.34 -51.40
CA MET A 36 0.76 40.13 -51.34
C MET A 36 1.85 39.43 -52.17
N GLY A 37 1.98 39.82 -53.44
CA GLY A 37 3.08 39.41 -54.32
C GLY A 37 3.02 37.97 -54.84
N ASP A 38 3.36 37.78 -56.10
CA ASP A 38 3.11 36.57 -56.90
C ASP A 38 4.03 35.38 -56.56
N TYR A 39 4.48 35.26 -55.31
CA TYR A 39 5.35 34.18 -54.86
C TYR A 39 4.51 33.08 -54.20
N THR A 40 3.87 32.26 -55.02
CA THR A 40 3.28 31.00 -54.52
C THR A 40 4.38 29.94 -54.45
N ILE A 41 4.86 29.65 -53.23
CA ILE A 41 5.86 28.61 -53.01
C ILE A 41 5.17 27.25 -53.16
N ARG A 42 5.54 26.48 -54.18
CA ARG A 42 5.06 25.10 -54.37
C ARG A 42 5.84 24.17 -53.44
N ILE A 43 5.27 23.86 -52.29
CA ILE A 43 5.82 22.85 -51.38
C ILE A 43 5.35 21.46 -51.82
N SER A 44 6.27 20.50 -51.92
CA SER A 44 5.93 19.11 -52.26
C SER A 44 5.18 18.45 -51.10
N THR A 45 4.09 17.73 -51.41
CA THR A 45 3.34 16.94 -50.41
C THR A 45 4.22 15.88 -49.73
N SER A 46 5.19 15.32 -50.46
CA SER A 46 6.15 14.34 -49.92
C SER A 46 7.04 14.92 -48.80
N LEU A 47 7.36 16.21 -48.86
CA LEU A 47 8.20 16.92 -47.88
C LEU A 47 7.41 17.20 -46.60
N ILE A 48 6.12 17.53 -46.71
CA ILE A 48 5.24 17.73 -45.56
C ILE A 48 5.11 16.43 -44.77
N GLU A 49 4.91 15.31 -45.46
CA GLU A 49 4.84 13.99 -44.83
C GLU A 49 6.18 13.57 -44.19
N GLN A 50 7.33 13.96 -44.75
CA GLN A 50 8.63 13.71 -44.15
C GLN A 50 8.82 14.50 -42.85
N LEU A 51 8.49 15.80 -42.86
CA LEU A 51 8.58 16.65 -41.68
C LEU A 51 7.67 16.17 -40.54
N ALA A 52 6.42 15.77 -40.86
CA ALA A 52 5.51 15.23 -39.86
C ALA A 52 6.05 13.93 -39.22
N ARG A 53 6.68 13.04 -40.00
CA ARG A 53 7.31 11.83 -39.48
C ARG A 53 8.53 12.11 -38.62
N ASP A 54 9.32 13.14 -38.96
CA ASP A 54 10.53 13.49 -38.21
C ASP A 54 10.19 14.11 -36.85
N ASP A 55 9.14 14.95 -36.77
CA ASP A 55 8.63 15.50 -35.51
C ASP A 55 8.08 14.39 -34.58
N GLU A 56 7.24 13.48 -35.10
CA GLU A 56 6.73 12.33 -34.33
C GLU A 56 7.86 11.43 -33.82
N LYS A 57 8.89 11.22 -34.65
CA LYS A 57 10.05 10.42 -34.26
C LYS A 57 10.83 11.08 -33.11
N GLN A 58 11.02 12.40 -33.17
CA GLN A 58 11.73 13.15 -32.13
C GLN A 58 10.97 13.15 -30.80
N GLU A 59 9.64 13.29 -30.83
CA GLU A 59 8.80 13.20 -29.63
C GLU A 59 8.84 11.80 -28.99
N VAL A 60 8.75 10.73 -29.81
CA VAL A 60 8.82 9.35 -29.33
C VAL A 60 10.19 9.03 -28.70
N GLU A 61 11.28 9.54 -29.27
CA GLU A 61 12.62 9.41 -28.70
C GLU A 61 12.76 10.16 -27.36
N ALA A 62 12.19 11.37 -27.26
CA ALA A 62 12.15 12.13 -26.01
C ALA A 62 11.37 11.40 -24.91
N ILE A 63 10.19 10.86 -25.23
CA ILE A 63 9.39 10.06 -24.28
C ILE A 63 10.17 8.83 -23.83
N ARG A 64 10.81 8.11 -24.77
CA ARG A 64 11.61 6.93 -24.45
C ARG A 64 12.75 7.24 -23.48
N ALA A 65 13.43 8.38 -23.65
CA ALA A 65 14.49 8.81 -22.74
C ALA A 65 13.96 9.05 -21.32
N VAL A 66 12.79 9.68 -21.19
CA VAL A 66 12.14 9.93 -19.89
C VAL A 66 11.71 8.63 -19.22
N VAL A 67 11.20 7.65 -19.98
CA VAL A 67 10.82 6.33 -19.46
C VAL A 67 12.04 5.60 -18.89
N VAL A 68 13.16 5.57 -19.63
CA VAL A 68 14.40 4.93 -19.17
C VAL A 68 14.92 5.56 -17.88
N GLU A 69 14.84 6.90 -17.75
CA GLU A 69 15.26 7.55 -16.52
C GLU A 69 14.29 7.27 -15.35
N SER A 70 12.99 7.21 -15.64
CA SER A 70 11.96 6.87 -14.66
C SER A 70 12.15 5.46 -14.11
N GLU A 71 12.49 4.49 -14.97
CA GLU A 71 12.80 3.10 -14.57
C GLU A 71 14.00 3.03 -13.63
N LYS A 72 15.09 3.76 -13.93
CA LYS A 72 16.26 3.83 -13.02
C LYS A 72 15.93 4.45 -11.66
N VAL A 73 15.08 5.48 -11.65
CA VAL A 73 14.61 6.10 -10.40
C VAL A 73 13.74 5.11 -9.62
N LEU A 74 12.87 4.36 -10.31
CA LEU A 74 12.02 3.35 -9.69
C LEU A 74 12.84 2.26 -8.99
N GLU A 75 13.88 1.72 -9.64
CA GLU A 75 14.77 0.72 -9.03
C GLU A 75 15.43 1.26 -7.74
N LYS A 76 15.90 2.52 -7.77
CA LYS A 76 16.49 3.17 -6.58
C LYS A 76 15.47 3.35 -5.45
N LEU A 77 14.23 3.70 -5.79
CA LEU A 77 13.15 3.87 -4.80
C LEU A 77 12.74 2.53 -4.19
N GLN A 78 12.58 1.49 -5.00
CA GLN A 78 12.27 0.14 -4.52
C GLN A 78 13.34 -0.38 -3.56
N LYS A 79 14.62 -0.15 -3.87
CA LYS A 79 15.72 -0.51 -2.97
C LYS A 79 15.66 0.24 -1.64
N LYS A 80 15.38 1.55 -1.67
CA LYS A 80 15.23 2.36 -0.45
C LYS A 80 14.02 1.93 0.38
N GLU A 81 12.89 1.64 -0.26
CA GLU A 81 11.69 1.15 0.42
C GLU A 81 11.96 -0.16 1.15
N ALA A 82 12.59 -1.12 0.48
CA ALA A 82 12.95 -2.40 1.07
C ALA A 82 13.86 -2.22 2.30
N THR A 83 14.92 -1.41 2.19
CA THR A 83 15.82 -1.12 3.32
C THR A 83 15.07 -0.44 4.48
N MET A 84 14.28 0.61 4.21
CA MET A 84 13.52 1.30 5.25
C MET A 84 12.50 0.38 5.92
N ARG A 85 11.84 -0.49 5.16
CA ARG A 85 10.85 -1.45 5.69
C ARG A 85 11.50 -2.48 6.60
N GLU A 86 12.68 -2.97 6.24
CA GLU A 86 13.46 -3.89 7.08
C GLU A 86 13.88 -3.22 8.39
N GLU A 87 14.40 -1.98 8.31
CA GLU A 87 14.77 -1.20 9.50
C GLU A 87 13.58 -0.95 10.42
N LEU A 88 12.43 -0.55 9.88
CA LEU A 88 11.19 -0.35 10.64
C LEU A 88 10.75 -1.64 11.32
N THR A 89 10.78 -2.75 10.60
CA THR A 89 10.42 -4.07 11.16
C THR A 89 11.34 -4.47 12.29
N LYS A 90 12.66 -4.24 12.15
CA LYS A 90 13.64 -4.52 13.19
C LYS A 90 13.40 -3.64 14.42
N ARG A 91 13.21 -2.33 14.23
CA ARG A 91 12.93 -1.39 15.33
C ARG A 91 11.62 -1.71 16.05
N ALA A 92 10.57 -2.09 15.32
CA ALA A 92 9.30 -2.51 15.91
C ALA A 92 9.47 -3.75 16.80
N LYS A 93 10.24 -4.75 16.34
CA LYS A 93 10.57 -5.94 17.16
C LYS A 93 11.38 -5.56 18.40
N GLU A 94 12.39 -4.69 18.26
CA GLU A 94 13.20 -4.25 19.39
C GLU A 94 12.40 -3.46 20.43
N LEU A 95 11.49 -2.58 20.01
CA LEU A 95 10.60 -1.85 20.92
C LEU A 95 9.63 -2.80 21.59
N HIS A 96 9.00 -3.70 20.84
CA HIS A 96 8.13 -4.73 21.39
C HIS A 96 8.86 -5.57 22.45
N ASP A 97 10.09 -5.98 22.16
CA ASP A 97 10.90 -6.76 23.08
C ASP A 97 11.36 -5.99 24.32
N LYS A 98 11.57 -4.68 24.23
CA LYS A 98 12.03 -3.85 25.35
C LYS A 98 10.87 -3.39 26.24
N GLU A 99 9.75 -3.01 25.64
CA GLU A 99 8.62 -2.40 26.35
C GLU A 99 7.55 -3.42 26.73
N PHE A 100 7.37 -4.48 25.93
CA PHE A 100 6.26 -5.42 26.08
C PHE A 100 6.69 -6.85 26.43
N LYS A 101 7.99 -7.11 26.66
CA LYS A 101 8.36 -8.31 27.41
C LYS A 101 7.79 -8.16 28.81
N LEU A 102 6.73 -8.90 29.11
CA LEU A 102 6.29 -9.06 30.49
C LEU A 102 7.52 -9.48 31.30
N PRO A 103 7.85 -8.77 32.40
CA PRO A 103 8.92 -9.18 33.30
C PRO A 103 8.75 -10.66 33.56
N TYR A 104 9.85 -11.42 33.39
CA TYR A 104 9.91 -12.88 33.49
C TYR A 104 8.74 -13.39 34.33
N GLN A 105 7.71 -13.94 33.68
CA GLN A 105 6.60 -14.54 34.39
C GLN A 105 7.20 -15.74 35.09
N ASN A 106 7.53 -15.58 36.38
CA ASN A 106 7.93 -16.70 37.22
C ASN A 106 6.96 -17.85 36.91
N PRO A 107 7.47 -19.07 36.64
CA PRO A 107 6.62 -20.19 36.31
C PRO A 107 5.51 -20.24 37.36
N SER A 108 4.26 -20.11 36.89
CA SER A 108 3.13 -19.92 37.79
C SER A 108 3.20 -20.99 38.87
N PRO A 109 3.11 -20.65 40.16
CA PRO A 109 3.15 -21.68 41.19
C PRO A 109 2.06 -22.70 40.84
N CYS A 110 2.45 -23.98 40.84
CA CYS A 110 1.62 -25.14 40.44
C CYS A 110 1.62 -25.53 38.95
N THR A 111 2.71 -25.35 38.19
CA THR A 111 2.81 -25.85 36.81
C THR A 111 2.70 -27.38 36.71
N ASP A 112 3.28 -28.10 37.66
CA ASP A 112 3.41 -29.55 37.60
C ASP A 112 2.08 -30.24 37.93
N GLU A 113 1.39 -29.74 38.96
CA GLU A 113 0.04 -30.17 39.34
C GLU A 113 -0.98 -29.80 38.25
N ARG A 114 -0.79 -28.66 37.58
CA ARG A 114 -1.61 -28.27 36.41
C ARG A 114 -1.40 -29.24 35.25
N ALA A 115 -0.15 -29.58 34.93
CA ALA A 115 0.17 -30.51 33.86
C ALA A 115 -0.38 -31.90 34.15
N GLY A 116 -0.23 -32.41 35.38
CA GLY A 116 -0.77 -33.70 35.81
C GLY A 116 -2.30 -33.76 35.80
N CYS A 117 -2.98 -32.66 36.17
CA CYS A 117 -4.44 -32.56 36.06
C CYS A 117 -4.90 -32.58 34.60
N ALA A 118 -4.25 -31.82 33.72
CA ALA A 118 -4.54 -31.81 32.29
C ALA A 118 -4.30 -33.20 31.65
N GLU A 119 -3.22 -33.87 32.04
CA GLU A 119 -2.88 -35.20 31.52
C GLU A 119 -3.89 -36.27 31.96
N CYS A 120 -4.38 -36.18 33.21
CA CYS A 120 -5.44 -37.07 33.67
C CYS A 120 -6.70 -36.94 32.82
N TYR A 121 -7.13 -35.71 32.52
CA TYR A 121 -8.32 -35.48 31.68
C TYR A 121 -8.11 -35.90 30.23
N ARG A 122 -6.89 -35.75 29.68
CA ARG A 122 -6.55 -36.29 28.35
C ARG A 122 -6.66 -37.82 28.31
N SER A 123 -6.26 -38.49 29.38
CA SER A 123 -6.30 -39.95 29.48
C SER A 123 -7.67 -40.51 29.85
N ASN A 124 -8.55 -39.72 30.47
CA ASN A 124 -9.85 -40.14 30.99
C ASN A 124 -11.02 -39.31 30.44
N VAL A 125 -11.05 -39.09 29.11
CA VAL A 125 -12.08 -38.28 28.43
C VAL A 125 -13.50 -38.84 28.65
N GLN A 126 -13.65 -40.15 28.77
CA GLN A 126 -14.94 -40.82 28.98
C GLN A 126 -15.45 -40.75 30.42
N ASP A 127 -14.54 -40.60 31.40
CA ASP A 127 -14.91 -40.50 32.81
C ASP A 127 -14.06 -39.43 33.52
N PRO A 128 -14.46 -38.15 33.39
CA PRO A 128 -13.76 -37.02 33.99
C PRO A 128 -13.68 -37.11 35.53
N LEU A 129 -14.54 -37.88 36.20
CA LEU A 129 -14.58 -37.97 37.66
C LEU A 129 -13.40 -38.76 38.24
N LYS A 130 -12.76 -39.63 37.44
CA LYS A 130 -11.51 -40.31 37.85
C LYS A 130 -10.37 -39.35 38.14
N CYS A 131 -10.44 -38.13 37.60
CA CYS A 131 -9.43 -37.09 37.80
C CYS A 131 -9.66 -36.22 39.03
N ALA A 132 -10.66 -36.52 39.87
CA ALA A 132 -10.95 -35.77 41.09
C ALA A 132 -9.73 -35.61 42.01
N GLU A 133 -8.88 -36.64 42.11
CA GLU A 133 -7.67 -36.57 42.94
C GLU A 133 -6.60 -35.64 42.34
N ALA A 134 -6.45 -35.63 41.01
CA ALA A 134 -5.54 -34.71 40.32
C ALA A 134 -6.01 -33.25 40.47
N VAL A 135 -7.32 -33.02 40.43
CA VAL A 135 -7.92 -31.69 40.70
C VAL A 135 -7.68 -31.26 42.13
N LYS A 136 -7.84 -32.13 43.13
CA LYS A 136 -7.58 -31.81 44.55
C LYS A 136 -6.13 -31.40 44.80
N ARG A 137 -5.17 -32.07 44.17
CA ARG A 137 -3.74 -31.72 44.27
C ARG A 137 -3.46 -30.35 43.67
N PHE A 138 -4.03 -30.05 42.50
CA PHE A 138 -3.93 -28.73 41.89
C PHE A 138 -4.58 -27.64 42.75
N GLU A 139 -5.77 -27.89 43.29
CA GLU A 139 -6.46 -26.96 44.19
C GLU A 139 -5.66 -26.69 45.47
N ALA A 140 -5.08 -27.73 46.08
CA ALA A 140 -4.25 -27.60 47.27
C ALA A 140 -3.03 -26.72 46.99
N CYS A 141 -2.33 -26.96 45.88
CA CYS A 141 -1.21 -26.14 45.48
C CYS A 141 -1.63 -24.68 45.24
N VAL A 142 -2.72 -24.43 44.50
CA VAL A 142 -3.23 -23.07 44.23
C VAL A 142 -3.62 -22.36 45.54
N ARG A 143 -4.21 -23.09 46.50
CA ARG A 143 -4.57 -22.55 47.80
C ARG A 143 -3.34 -22.17 48.63
N MET A 144 -2.27 -22.96 48.56
CA MET A 144 -0.99 -22.63 49.22
C MET A 144 -0.30 -21.45 48.55
N ALA A 145 -0.25 -21.43 47.22
CA ALA A 145 0.34 -20.35 46.44
C ALA A 145 -0.34 -18.99 46.71
N ARG A 146 -1.67 -18.97 46.85
CA ARG A 146 -2.43 -17.76 47.23
C ARG A 146 -2.11 -17.26 48.63
N ARG A 147 -1.74 -18.15 49.56
CA ARG A 147 -1.34 -17.79 50.93
C ARG A 147 0.13 -17.34 51.00
N GLY A 148 1.01 -17.97 50.21
CA GLY A 148 2.44 -17.63 50.12
C GLY A 148 2.77 -16.37 49.31
N GLY A 149 1.86 -15.91 48.43
CA GLY A 149 2.01 -14.64 47.71
C GLY A 149 2.01 -13.39 48.60
N THR A 150 1.65 -13.52 49.88
CA THR A 150 1.62 -12.43 50.87
C THR A 150 2.94 -12.26 51.65
N THR A 151 3.89 -13.21 51.56
CA THR A 151 5.10 -13.22 52.41
C THR A 151 6.41 -12.96 51.67
N MET A 152 6.41 -12.64 50.38
CA MET A 152 7.64 -12.25 49.64
C MET A 152 7.74 -10.74 49.35
N GLY A 153 7.12 -9.91 50.19
CA GLY A 153 7.25 -8.44 50.17
C GLY A 153 8.02 -7.85 51.36
N ALA A 154 8.71 -8.67 52.16
CA ALA A 154 9.44 -8.21 53.33
C ALA A 154 10.71 -9.06 53.58
N ALA A 155 11.72 -8.86 52.74
CA ALA A 155 13.11 -9.09 53.11
C ALA A 155 13.98 -8.15 52.27
N GLN A 156 14.59 -7.19 52.97
CA GLN A 156 15.63 -6.27 52.49
C GLN A 156 16.91 -7.03 52.16
#